data_AF-A0A8J4PEP7-F1
#
_entry.id   AF-A0A8J4PEP7-F1
#
_cell.length_a   1.000
_cell.length_b   1.000
_cell.length_c   1.000
_cell.angle_alpha   90.00
_cell.angle_beta   90.00
_cell.angle_gamma   90.00
#
_symmetry.space_group_name_H-M   'P 1'
#
loop_
_entity.id
_entity.type
_entity.pdbx_description
1 polymer ?
#
loop_
_entity_poly.entity_id
_entity_poly.type
_entity_poly.pdbx_seq_one_letter_code
_entity_poly.pdbx_strand_id
1 'polypeptide(L)'
;MLVLLAGIFVVHIATVIMLFVSTIANVWMVSSSNVGMASSGLWLLCNKTCEQLPVNSHDDASLKAVQAFMILSIIFSVIALVMFIVQLFTLEKGKRFYITGAIMLVCWMCILIGVSIYTARFTGKMVGFTNSHHGYCFILAWICFCFSFIIGILYLVLRKK
;
A
#
# COMPACT_ATOMS: atom_id res chain seq x y z
N MET A 1 -18.80 21.77 0.82
CA MET A 1 -18.58 20.64 1.74
C MET A 1 -18.81 19.30 1.05
N LEU A 2 -19.95 19.11 0.36
CA LEU A 2 -20.27 17.87 -0.36
C LEU A 2 -19.25 17.50 -1.45
N VAL A 3 -18.81 18.46 -2.27
CA VAL A 3 -17.80 18.20 -3.32
C VAL A 3 -16.48 17.69 -2.76
N LEU A 4 -16.00 18.28 -1.66
CA LEU A 4 -14.75 17.87 -1.01
C LEU A 4 -14.89 16.48 -0.37
N LEU A 5 -16.05 16.19 0.22
CA LEU A 5 -16.37 14.88 0.80
C LEU A 5 -16.44 13.78 -0.27
N ALA A 6 -17.06 14.08 -1.41
CA ALA A 6 -17.09 13.20 -2.58
C ALA A 6 -15.68 12.98 -3.16
N GLY A 7 -14.86 14.04 -3.24
CA GLY A 7 -13.46 13.93 -3.65
C GLY A 7 -12.66 12.98 -2.75
N ILE A 8 -12.75 13.14 -1.42
CA ILE A 8 -12.08 12.24 -0.47
C ILE A 8 -12.57 10.81 -0.62
N PHE A 9 -13.87 10.60 -0.83
CA PHE A 9 -14.44 9.27 -1.05
C PHE A 9 -13.82 8.59 -2.28
N VAL A 10 -13.74 9.31 -3.41
CA VAL A 10 -13.14 8.81 -4.65
C VAL A 10 -11.65 8.50 -4.46
N VAL A 11 -10.88 9.40 -3.84
CA VAL A 11 -9.45 9.18 -3.60
C VAL A 11 -9.23 8.01 -2.63
N HIS A 12 -10.09 7.82 -1.64
CA HIS A 12 -9.99 6.67 -0.73
C HIS A 12 -10.23 5.36 -1.47
N ILE A 13 -11.28 5.27 -2.31
CA ILE A 13 -11.51 4.09 -3.15
C ILE A 13 -10.31 3.82 -4.07
N ALA A 14 -9.78 4.86 -4.72
CA ALA A 14 -8.60 4.72 -5.57
C ALA A 14 -7.39 4.20 -4.77
N THR A 15 -7.19 4.69 -3.54
CA THR A 15 -6.12 4.22 -2.64
C THR A 15 -6.27 2.74 -2.30
N VAL A 16 -7.49 2.28 -1.99
CA VAL A 16 -7.77 0.85 -1.72
C VAL A 16 -7.43 -0.01 -2.95
N ILE A 17 -7.89 0.40 -4.14
CA ILE A 17 -7.62 -0.33 -5.38
C ILE A 17 -6.13 -0.39 -5.67
N MET A 18 -5.43 0.73 -5.57
CA MET A 18 -3.99 0.79 -5.81
C MET A 18 -3.18 -0.03 -4.79
N LEU A 19 -3.57 -0.05 -3.50
CA LEU A 19 -2.96 -0.92 -2.48
C LEU A 19 -3.17 -2.39 -2.79
N PHE A 20 -4.38 -2.76 -3.23
CA PHE A 20 -4.70 -4.12 -3.62
C PHE A 20 -3.85 -4.56 -4.83
N VAL A 21 -3.84 -3.75 -5.90
CA VAL A 21 -3.02 -4.00 -7.10
C VAL A 21 -1.55 -4.10 -6.76
N SER A 22 -1.02 -3.14 -5.97
CA SER A 22 0.36 -3.16 -5.53
C SER A 22 0.68 -4.46 -4.78
N THR A 23 -0.20 -4.93 -3.88
CA THR A 23 0.07 -6.12 -3.07
C THR A 23 0.02 -7.43 -3.86
N ILE A 24 -0.90 -7.58 -4.83
CA ILE A 24 -1.09 -8.84 -5.57
C ILE A 24 -0.16 -8.97 -6.78
N ALA A 25 0.16 -7.85 -7.45
CA ALA A 25 0.87 -7.90 -8.72
C ALA A 25 2.37 -8.14 -8.52
N ASN A 26 2.94 -8.94 -9.41
CA ASN A 26 4.31 -9.45 -9.32
C ASN A 26 5.35 -8.52 -9.96
N VAL A 27 5.18 -7.21 -9.82
CA VAL A 27 5.98 -6.16 -10.51
C VAL A 27 6.41 -5.06 -9.55
N TRP A 28 7.00 -5.45 -8.42
CA TRP A 28 7.64 -4.55 -7.47
C TRP A 28 9.05 -4.17 -7.91
N MET A 29 9.79 -5.14 -8.42
CA MET A 29 11.12 -4.95 -8.98
C MET A 29 11.20 -5.71 -10.31
N VAL A 30 11.91 -5.13 -11.26
CA VAL A 30 12.19 -5.75 -12.54
C VAL A 30 13.69 -5.79 -12.72
N SER A 31 14.23 -6.93 -13.13
CA SER A 31 15.65 -7.12 -13.35
C SER A 31 15.93 -7.83 -14.67
N SER A 32 17.08 -7.51 -15.26
CA SER A 32 17.61 -8.26 -16.39
C SER A 32 18.49 -9.41 -15.91
N SER A 33 18.37 -10.56 -16.55
CA SER A 33 19.23 -11.73 -16.37
C SER A 33 19.66 -12.28 -17.73
N ASN A 34 20.67 -13.15 -17.75
CA ASN A 34 21.17 -13.80 -18.98
C ASN A 34 20.08 -14.62 -19.71
N VAL A 35 18.97 -14.93 -19.04
CA VAL A 35 17.86 -15.77 -19.54
C VAL A 35 16.62 -14.93 -19.92
N GLY A 36 16.67 -13.60 -19.75
CA GLY A 36 15.57 -12.68 -20.05
C GLY A 36 15.25 -11.70 -18.91
N MET A 37 14.19 -10.91 -19.09
CA MET A 37 13.68 -9.97 -18.09
C MET A 37 12.84 -10.73 -17.04
N ALA A 38 13.23 -10.63 -15.77
CA ALA A 38 12.51 -11.18 -14.65
C ALA A 38 11.83 -10.07 -13.85
N SER A 39 10.61 -10.31 -13.39
CA SER A 39 9.80 -9.43 -12.56
C SER A 39 9.49 -10.10 -11.24
N SER A 40 9.82 -9.48 -10.12
CA SER A 40 9.50 -9.95 -8.79
C SER A 40 8.42 -9.10 -8.13
N GLY A 41 7.46 -9.78 -7.51
CA GLY A 41 6.49 -9.20 -6.60
C GLY A 41 6.87 -9.37 -5.14
N LEU A 42 5.86 -9.26 -4.28
CA LEU A 42 5.94 -9.73 -2.90
C LEU A 42 5.88 -11.26 -2.79
N TRP A 43 5.18 -11.93 -3.71
CA TRP A 43 4.81 -13.34 -3.60
C TRP A 43 5.59 -14.25 -4.54
N LEU A 44 5.77 -13.81 -5.77
CA LEU A 44 6.27 -14.61 -6.88
C LEU A 44 7.37 -13.88 -7.64
N LEU A 45 8.31 -14.65 -8.19
CA LEU A 45 9.26 -14.23 -9.21
C LEU A 45 8.81 -14.82 -10.55
N CYS A 46 8.64 -13.97 -11.56
CA CYS A 46 8.22 -14.38 -12.89
C CYS A 46 9.23 -13.95 -13.94
N ASN A 47 9.67 -14.89 -14.77
CA ASN A 47 10.45 -14.59 -15.99
C ASN A 47 9.69 -15.17 -17.21
N LYS A 48 9.75 -16.50 -17.39
CA LYS A 48 8.92 -17.25 -18.35
C LYS A 48 7.85 -18.09 -17.64
N THR A 49 8.21 -18.62 -16.49
CA THR A 49 7.32 -19.25 -15.50
C THR A 49 7.30 -18.38 -14.24
N CYS A 50 6.26 -18.54 -13.43
CA CYS A 50 6.13 -17.89 -12.14
C CYS A 50 6.39 -18.91 -11.04
N GLU A 51 7.39 -18.64 -10.22
CA GLU A 51 7.79 -19.49 -9.11
C GLU A 51 7.79 -18.68 -7.81
N GLN A 52 7.80 -19.39 -6.67
CA GLN A 52 7.87 -18.75 -5.37
C GLN A 52 9.15 -17.92 -5.26
N LEU A 53 9.03 -16.66 -4.84
CA LEU A 53 10.17 -15.73 -4.80
C LEU A 53 11.32 -16.31 -3.95
N PRO A 54 12.47 -16.66 -4.55
CA PRO A 54 13.60 -17.19 -3.80
C PRO A 54 14.27 -16.03 -3.04
N VAL A 55 14.17 -16.06 -1.72
CA VAL A 55 14.83 -15.09 -0.84
C VAL A 55 15.82 -15.83 0.05
N ASN A 56 16.98 -15.19 0.30
CA ASN A 56 17.96 -15.70 1.26
C ASN A 56 17.31 -15.90 2.63
N SER A 57 17.69 -16.96 3.35
CA SER A 57 17.12 -17.29 4.66
C SER A 57 17.14 -16.13 5.67
N HIS A 58 18.14 -15.25 5.58
CA HIS A 58 18.27 -14.06 6.41
C HIS A 58 17.20 -12.98 6.11
N ASP A 59 16.74 -12.85 4.87
CA ASP A 59 15.81 -11.82 4.44
C ASP A 59 14.35 -12.31 4.35
N ASP A 60 14.11 -13.62 4.50
CA ASP A 60 12.76 -14.22 4.49
C ASP A 60 11.85 -13.59 5.56
N ALA A 61 12.33 -13.47 6.80
CA ALA A 61 11.59 -12.81 7.88
C ALA A 61 11.22 -11.35 7.54
N SER A 62 12.12 -10.64 6.84
CA SER A 62 11.86 -9.27 6.39
C SER A 62 10.78 -9.25 5.30
N LEU A 63 10.82 -10.18 4.34
CA LEU A 63 9.79 -10.29 3.31
C LEU A 63 8.43 -10.63 3.92
N LYS A 64 8.37 -11.56 4.87
CA LYS A 64 7.13 -11.90 5.59
C LYS A 64 6.55 -10.71 6.34
N ALA A 65 7.41 -9.89 6.96
CA ALA A 65 6.98 -8.66 7.58
C ALA A 65 6.36 -7.70 6.54
N VAL A 66 7.01 -7.47 5.40
CA VAL A 66 6.46 -6.64 4.30
C VAL A 66 5.09 -7.17 3.87
N GLN A 67 4.96 -8.47 3.61
CA GLN A 67 3.69 -9.10 3.22
C GLN A 67 2.59 -8.86 4.27
N ALA A 68 2.89 -9.08 5.55
CA ALA A 68 1.94 -8.87 6.64
C ALA A 68 1.50 -7.40 6.75
N PHE A 69 2.44 -6.45 6.68
CA PHE A 69 2.13 -5.02 6.76
C PHE A 69 1.32 -4.52 5.55
N MET A 70 1.59 -5.03 4.35
CA MET A 70 0.79 -4.70 3.17
C MET A 70 -0.63 -5.23 3.28
N ILE A 71 -0.84 -6.48 3.73
CA ILE A 71 -2.19 -7.03 3.98
C ILE A 71 -2.91 -6.21 5.06
N LEU A 72 -2.23 -5.90 6.17
CA LEU A 72 -2.80 -5.14 7.27
C LEU A 72 -3.19 -3.72 6.83
N SER A 73 -2.42 -3.10 5.94
CA SER A 73 -2.76 -1.79 5.37
C SER A 73 -4.07 -1.84 4.56
N ILE A 74 -4.30 -2.88 3.77
CA ILE A 74 -5.54 -3.07 3.01
C ILE A 74 -6.72 -3.23 3.97
N ILE A 75 -6.57 -4.07 5.00
CA ILE A 75 -7.61 -4.31 6.00
C ILE A 75 -8.01 -3.00 6.69
N PHE A 76 -7.03 -2.23 7.19
CA PHE A 76 -7.32 -0.95 7.84
C PHE A 76 -7.91 0.09 6.87
N SER A 77 -7.47 0.13 5.61
CA SER A 77 -8.07 1.05 4.62
C SER A 77 -9.53 0.71 4.35
N VAL A 78 -9.88 -0.58 4.20
CA VAL A 78 -11.27 -1.02 4.00
C VAL A 78 -12.13 -0.71 5.23
N ILE A 79 -11.62 -0.98 6.45
CA ILE A 79 -12.31 -0.63 7.69
C ILE A 79 -12.52 0.89 7.76
N ALA A 80 -11.52 1.71 7.44
CA ALA A 80 -11.64 3.16 7.41
C ALA A 80 -12.71 3.61 6.41
N LEU A 81 -12.80 3.00 5.23
CA LEU A 81 -13.81 3.31 4.22
C LEU A 81 -15.23 2.97 4.72
N VAL A 82 -15.43 1.80 5.31
CA VAL A 82 -16.73 1.41 5.89
C VAL A 82 -17.11 2.36 7.02
N MET A 83 -16.19 2.66 7.93
CA MET A 83 -16.42 3.59 9.03
C MET A 83 -16.75 4.99 8.51
N PHE A 84 -16.11 5.44 7.43
CA PHE A 84 -16.42 6.69 6.78
C PHE A 84 -17.87 6.71 6.27
N ILE A 85 -18.31 5.66 5.57
CA ILE A 85 -19.68 5.55 5.05
C ILE A 85 -20.69 5.55 6.21
N VAL A 86 -20.45 4.76 7.25
CA VAL A 86 -21.30 4.73 8.45
C VAL A 86 -21.39 6.13 9.06
N GLN A 87 -20.26 6.81 9.23
CA GLN A 87 -20.19 8.16 9.78
C GLN A 87 -20.89 9.20 8.91
N LEU A 88 -20.89 9.05 7.57
CA LEU A 88 -21.62 9.95 6.68
C LEU A 88 -23.12 9.97 7.01
N PHE A 89 -23.72 8.80 7.23
CA PHE A 89 -25.16 8.68 7.50
C PHE A 89 -25.51 8.84 8.99
N THR A 90 -24.67 8.39 9.91
CA THR A 90 -25.00 8.32 11.35
C THR A 90 -24.57 9.53 12.17
N LEU A 91 -23.56 10.31 11.74
CA LEU A 91 -23.07 11.43 12.56
C LEU A 91 -24.10 12.55 12.65
N GLU A 92 -24.33 13.06 13.86
CA GLU A 92 -25.05 14.31 14.08
C GLU A 92 -24.27 15.50 13.50
N LYS A 93 -25.00 16.55 13.11
CA LYS A 93 -24.40 17.82 12.67
C LYS A 93 -23.51 18.36 13.78
N GLY A 94 -22.27 18.72 13.45
CA GLY A 94 -21.26 19.26 14.36
C GLY A 94 -20.14 18.30 14.75
N LYS A 95 -20.29 16.98 14.55
CA LYS A 95 -19.25 15.98 14.91
C LYS A 95 -18.19 15.81 13.81
N ARG A 96 -16.97 15.38 14.19
CA ARG A 96 -15.80 15.17 13.31
C ARG A 96 -15.62 13.68 12.99
N PHE A 97 -14.95 13.37 11.88
CA PHE A 97 -14.63 12.00 11.45
C PHE A 97 -13.37 11.44 12.13
N TYR A 98 -13.27 11.60 13.46
CA TYR A 98 -12.03 11.28 14.20
C TYR A 98 -11.63 9.81 14.10
N ILE A 99 -12.60 8.89 14.26
CA ILE A 99 -12.33 7.45 14.25
C ILE A 99 -11.84 6.99 12.87
N THR A 100 -12.51 7.42 11.80
CA THR A 100 -12.08 7.14 10.42
C THR A 100 -10.68 7.67 10.15
N GLY A 101 -10.39 8.92 10.56
CA GLY A 101 -9.06 9.52 10.40
C GLY A 101 -7.98 8.76 11.16
N ALA A 102 -8.24 8.36 12.41
CA ALA A 102 -7.30 7.59 13.21
C ALA A 102 -6.98 6.22 12.59
N ILE A 103 -7.99 5.48 12.13
CA ILE A 103 -7.79 4.19 11.45
C ILE A 103 -7.01 4.38 10.14
N MET A 104 -7.29 5.45 9.40
CA MET A 104 -6.55 5.78 8.19
C MET A 104 -5.07 6.10 8.46
N LEU A 105 -4.76 6.75 9.58
CA LEU A 105 -3.36 6.99 9.98
C LEU A 105 -2.65 5.69 10.40
N VAL A 106 -3.36 4.73 10.99
CA VAL A 106 -2.79 3.40 11.26
C VAL A 106 -2.52 2.66 9.94
N CYS A 107 -3.44 2.72 8.98
CA CYS A 107 -3.21 2.21 7.62
C CYS A 107 -1.95 2.83 6.99
N TRP A 108 -1.83 4.16 7.05
CA TRP A 108 -0.67 4.91 6.58
C TRP A 108 0.65 4.41 7.20
N MET A 109 0.68 4.21 8.53
CA MET A 109 1.84 3.65 9.23
C MET A 109 2.19 2.25 8.73
N CYS A 110 1.20 1.38 8.50
CA CYS A 110 1.45 0.04 7.96
C CYS A 110 2.09 0.09 6.57
N ILE A 111 1.62 0.97 5.67
CA ILE A 111 2.21 1.16 4.34
C ILE A 111 3.66 1.64 4.48
N LEU A 112 3.90 2.65 5.31
CA LEU A 112 5.24 3.20 5.52
C LEU A 112 6.22 2.12 5.97
N ILE A 113 5.83 1.31 6.96
CA ILE A 113 6.68 0.24 7.50
C ILE A 113 6.95 -0.82 6.42
N GLY A 114 5.91 -1.33 5.76
CA GLY A 114 6.05 -2.37 4.73
C GLY A 114 6.95 -1.92 3.57
N VAL A 115 6.69 -0.74 3.01
CA VAL A 115 7.45 -0.21 1.88
C VAL A 115 8.88 0.17 2.28
N SER A 116 9.10 0.69 3.50
CA SER A 116 10.45 1.03 3.98
C SER A 116 11.32 -0.20 4.20
N ILE A 117 10.78 -1.27 4.80
CA ILE A 117 11.51 -2.54 4.97
C ILE A 117 11.87 -3.10 3.59
N TYR A 118 10.92 -3.08 2.64
CA TYR A 118 11.17 -3.53 1.28
C TYR A 118 12.32 -2.73 0.63
N THR A 119 12.25 -1.41 0.74
CA THR A 119 13.27 -0.50 0.18
C THR A 119 14.65 -0.78 0.79
N ALA A 120 14.75 -0.88 2.12
CA ALA A 120 16.02 -1.04 2.81
C ALA A 120 16.70 -2.40 2.56
N ARG A 121 15.92 -3.47 2.36
CA ARG A 121 16.42 -4.84 2.26
C ARG A 121 16.56 -5.32 0.81
N PHE A 122 15.63 -4.98 -0.07
CA PHE A 122 15.52 -5.60 -1.40
C PHE A 122 15.89 -4.66 -2.56
N THR A 123 15.99 -3.35 -2.33
CA THR A 123 16.43 -2.42 -3.38
C THR A 123 17.95 -2.48 -3.55
N GLY A 124 18.42 -2.81 -4.76
CA GLY A 124 19.83 -2.78 -5.13
C GLY A 124 20.72 -3.89 -4.54
N LYS A 125 20.14 -4.89 -3.87
CA LYS A 125 20.89 -5.97 -3.16
C LYS A 125 20.58 -7.39 -3.63
N MET A 126 19.78 -7.59 -4.68
CA MET A 126 19.52 -8.93 -5.20
C MET A 126 20.77 -9.46 -5.93
N VAL A 127 21.47 -10.38 -5.28
CA VAL A 127 22.67 -11.05 -5.79
C VAL A 127 22.33 -11.80 -7.08
N GLY A 128 23.11 -11.57 -8.16
CA GLY A 128 22.96 -12.28 -9.45
C GLY A 128 22.13 -11.57 -10.52
N PHE A 129 21.62 -10.38 -10.23
CA PHE A 129 20.74 -9.61 -11.11
C PHE A 129 21.42 -8.30 -11.55
N THR A 130 21.50 -8.05 -12.86
CA THR A 130 22.08 -6.82 -13.43
C THR A 130 20.96 -5.88 -13.90
N ASN A 131 21.15 -4.57 -13.72
CA ASN A 131 20.18 -3.54 -14.12
C ASN A 131 18.78 -3.70 -13.48
N SER A 132 18.73 -3.79 -12.15
CA SER A 132 17.45 -3.80 -11.42
C SER A 132 16.83 -2.40 -11.37
N HIS A 133 15.53 -2.30 -11.66
CA HIS A 133 14.76 -1.07 -11.55
C HIS A 133 13.43 -1.31 -10.83
N HIS A 134 12.86 -0.24 -10.29
CA HIS A 134 11.58 -0.28 -9.59
C HIS A 134 10.44 -0.53 -10.57
N GLY A 135 9.60 -1.52 -10.26
CA GLY A 135 8.37 -1.77 -11.00
C GLY A 135 7.24 -0.84 -10.56
N TYR A 136 6.14 -0.83 -11.32
CA TYR A 136 5.04 0.09 -11.06
C TYR A 136 4.35 -0.17 -9.71
N CYS A 137 4.34 -1.41 -9.20
CA CYS A 137 3.71 -1.72 -7.92
C CYS A 137 4.39 -1.02 -6.74
N PHE A 138 5.72 -0.86 -6.81
CA PHE A 138 6.50 -0.13 -5.83
C PHE A 138 6.15 1.36 -5.83
N ILE A 139 6.03 1.95 -7.02
CA ILE A 139 5.62 3.35 -7.20
C ILE A 139 4.19 3.57 -6.68
N LEU A 140 3.26 2.66 -7.02
CA LEU A 140 1.89 2.70 -6.52
C LEU A 140 1.82 2.65 -4.99
N ALA A 141 2.67 1.85 -4.33
CA ALA A 141 2.70 1.77 -2.88
C ALA A 141 3.08 3.12 -2.24
N TRP A 142 4.07 3.83 -2.79
CA TRP A 142 4.46 5.16 -2.34
C TRP A 142 3.39 6.23 -2.62
N ILE A 143 2.68 6.13 -3.75
CA ILE A 143 1.51 6.99 -4.02
C ILE A 143 0.43 6.76 -2.97
N CYS A 144 0.15 5.50 -2.62
CA CYS A 144 -0.81 5.14 -1.57
C CYS A 144 -0.40 5.67 -0.21
N PHE A 145 0.90 5.66 0.12
CA PHE A 145 1.44 6.30 1.32
C PHE A 145 1.09 7.81 1.36
N CYS A 146 1.33 8.55 0.28
CA CYS A 146 1.00 9.97 0.24
C CYS A 146 -0.51 10.23 0.34
N PHE A 147 -1.33 9.48 -0.40
CA PHE A 147 -2.77 9.66 -0.40
C PHE A 147 -3.41 9.28 0.93
N SER A 148 -3.00 8.17 1.55
CA SER A 148 -3.50 7.76 2.85
C SER A 148 -3.19 8.77 3.95
N PHE A 149 -2.01 9.40 3.92
CA PHE A 149 -1.67 10.49 4.84
C PHE A 149 -2.58 11.70 4.67
N ILE A 150 -2.69 12.20 3.44
CA ILE A 150 -3.51 13.39 3.14
C ILE A 150 -4.97 13.14 3.53
N ILE A 151 -5.53 12.00 3.13
CA ILE A 151 -6.90 11.62 3.48
C ILE A 151 -7.07 11.47 4.99
N GLY A 152 -6.12 10.83 5.68
CA GLY A 152 -6.16 10.67 7.13
C GLY A 152 -6.24 12.01 7.86
N ILE A 153 -5.39 12.98 7.49
CA ILE A 153 -5.44 14.34 8.05
C ILE A 153 -6.74 15.05 7.71
N LEU A 154 -7.20 14.97 6.45
CA LEU A 154 -8.46 15.58 6.04
C LEU A 154 -9.66 15.03 6.83
N TYR A 155 -9.71 13.72 7.11
CA TYR A 155 -10.74 13.13 7.96
C TYR A 155 -10.73 13.69 9.39
N LEU A 156 -9.55 13.94 9.97
CA LEU A 156 -9.44 14.53 11.31
C LEU A 156 -9.88 16.00 11.36
N VAL A 157 -9.59 16.77 10.31
CA VAL A 157 -9.88 18.21 10.25
C VAL A 157 -11.35 18.48 9.90
N LEU A 158 -11.96 17.64 9.05
CA LEU A 158 -13.32 17.87 8.59
C LEU A 158 -14.35 17.71 9.71
N ARG A 159 -15.24 18.70 9.79
CA ARG A 159 -16.40 18.72 10.69
C ARG A 159 -17.66 18.66 9.84
N LYS A 160 -18.58 17.76 10.18
CA LYS A 160 -19.92 17.73 9.57
C LYS A 160 -20.64 19.02 9.98
N LYS A 161 -20.93 19.91 9.04
CA LYS A 161 -21.84 21.05 9.24
C LYS A 161 -23.29 20.62 9.05
#